data_AF-A0A553C791-F1
#
_entry.id   AF-A0A553C791-F1
#
_cell.length_a   1.000
_cell.length_b   1.000
_cell.length_c   1.000
_cell.angle_alpha   90.00
_cell.angle_beta   90.00
_cell.angle_gamma   90.00
#
_symmetry.space_group_name_H-M   'P 1'
#
loop_
_entity.id
_entity.type
_entity.pdbx_description
1 polymer ?
#
loop_
_entity_poly.entity_id
_entity_poly.type
_entity_poly.pdbx_seq_one_letter_code
_entity_poly.pdbx_strand_id
1 'polypeptide(L)' 'MSVIYLLISISIVVAVFFFLAFIRAVKKGQYDDDYTPSVRMLFDDELIKKASDDVIQITKKNPKP' A
#
# COMPACT_ATOMS: atom_id res chain seq x y z
N MET A 1 -23.13 -0.02 -46.55
CA MET A 1 -22.62 -1.13 -45.71
C MET A 1 -21.13 -1.02 -45.35
N SER A 2 -20.43 0.07 -45.68
CA SER A 2 -19.03 0.29 -45.28
C SER A 2 -18.88 1.00 -43.93
N VAL A 3 -19.83 1.88 -43.59
CA VAL A 3 -19.83 2.70 -42.38
C VAL A 3 -19.78 1.84 -41.11
N ILE A 4 -20.39 0.65 -41.13
CA ILE A 4 -20.38 -0.27 -39.97
C ILE A 4 -18.97 -0.72 -39.61
N TYR A 5 -18.09 -0.95 -40.59
CA TYR A 5 -16.70 -1.34 -40.34
C TYR A 5 -15.88 -0.20 -39.74
N LEU A 6 -16.18 1.05 -40.14
CA LEU A 6 -15.55 2.24 -39.56
C LEU A 6 -16.00 2.44 -38.10
N LEU A 7 -17.29 2.26 -37.81
CA LEU A 7 -17.81 2.40 -36.45
C LEU A 7 -17.29 1.32 -35.50
N ILE A 8 -17.21 0.07 -35.98
CA ILE A 8 -16.66 -1.04 -35.20
C ILE A 8 -15.18 -0.81 -34.86
N SER A 9 -14.38 -0.36 -35.83
CA SER A 9 -12.95 -0.11 -35.60
C SER A 9 -12.72 1.03 -34.60
N ILE A 10 -13.45 2.14 -34.73
CA ILE A 10 -13.37 3.26 -33.78
C ILE A 10 -13.80 2.81 -32.37
N SER A 11 -14.90 2.06 -32.26
CA SER A 11 -15.39 1.55 -30.97
C SER A 11 -14.36 0.67 -30.26
N ILE A 12 -13.72 -0.25 -30.98
CA ILE A 12 -12.70 -1.15 -30.43
C ILE A 12 -11.47 -0.34 -29.96
N VAL A 13 -11.02 0.64 -30.75
CA VAL A 13 -9.88 1.49 -30.39
C VAL A 13 -10.15 2.25 -29.09
N VAL A 14 -11.35 2.86 -28.96
CA VAL A 14 -11.76 3.57 -27.75
C VAL A 14 -11.84 2.62 -26.55
N ALA A 15 -12.42 1.43 -26.74
CA ALA A 15 -12.52 0.43 -25.68
C ALA A 15 -11.14 -0.01 -25.16
N VAL A 16 -10.20 -0.32 -26.05
CA VAL A 16 -8.83 -0.72 -25.69
C VAL A 16 -8.09 0.44 -25.00
N PHE A 17 -8.26 1.67 -25.48
CA PHE A 17 -7.67 2.84 -24.85
C PHE A 17 -8.11 3.01 -23.39
N PHE A 18 -9.43 2.97 -23.14
CA PHE A 18 -9.97 3.07 -21.79
C PHE A 18 -9.58 1.88 -20.91
N PHE A 19 -9.51 0.68 -21.47
CA PHE A 19 -9.08 -0.51 -20.74
C PHE A 19 -7.61 -0.42 -20.29
N LEU A 20 -6.71 0.04 -21.16
CA LEU A 20 -5.30 0.25 -20.79
C LEU A 20 -5.12 1.38 -19.78
N ALA A 21 -5.91 2.46 -19.90
CA ALA A 21 -5.93 3.54 -18.91
C ALA A 21 -6.43 3.04 -17.54
N PHE A 22 -7.49 2.22 -17.53
CA PHE A 22 -8.03 1.58 -16.34
C PHE A 22 -7.01 0.69 -15.64
N ILE A 23 -6.33 -0.20 -16.38
CA ILE A 23 -5.27 -1.05 -15.81
C ILE A 23 -4.13 -0.20 -15.24
N ARG A 24 -3.70 0.86 -15.94
CA ARG A 24 -2.67 1.77 -15.42
C ARG A 24 -3.12 2.48 -14.16
N ALA A 25 -4.37 2.92 -14.07
CA ALA A 25 -4.90 3.56 -12.88
C ALA A 25 -4.92 2.61 -11.68
N VAL A 26 -5.42 1.38 -11.87
CA VAL A 26 -5.48 0.36 -10.81
C VAL A 26 -4.07 -0.05 -10.34
N LYS A 27 -3.10 -0.15 -11.27
CA LYS A 27 -1.72 -0.51 -10.93
C LYS A 27 -0.90 0.64 -10.36
N LYS A 28 -1.34 1.91 -10.47
CA LYS A 28 -0.60 3.09 -9.97
C LYS A 28 -0.75 3.26 -8.44
N GLY A 29 -0.52 2.18 -7.70
CA GLY A 29 -0.08 2.26 -6.31
C GLY A 29 -1.12 2.69 -5.28
N GLN A 30 -2.43 2.55 -5.55
CA GLN A 30 -3.43 2.76 -4.49
C GLN A 30 -3.38 1.67 -3.39
N TYR A 31 -2.54 0.65 -3.58
CA TYR A 31 -2.29 -0.46 -2.63
C TYR A 31 -0.98 -0.28 -1.82
N ASP A 32 -0.26 0.85 -1.96
CA ASP A 32 0.93 1.09 -1.11
C ASP A 32 0.57 1.41 0.35
N ASP A 33 -0.73 1.56 0.67
CA ASP A 33 -1.25 1.74 2.03
C ASP A 33 -1.90 0.45 2.58
N ASP A 34 -1.33 -0.72 2.24
CA ASP A 34 -1.74 -2.02 2.78
C ASP A 34 -1.43 -2.16 4.30
N TYR A 35 -0.69 -1.20 4.88
CA TYR A 35 -0.48 -1.08 6.33
C TYR A 35 -1.30 0.07 6.89
N THR A 36 -2.54 -0.25 7.23
CA THR A 36 -3.46 0.69 7.87
C THR A 36 -2.82 1.34 9.11
N PRO A 37 -2.93 2.67 9.30
CA PRO A 37 -2.32 3.38 10.44
C PRO A 37 -2.72 2.79 11.80
N SER A 38 -3.92 2.21 11.90
CA SER A 38 -4.41 1.50 13.08
C SER A 38 -3.52 0.32 13.50
N VAL A 39 -2.98 -0.41 12.53
CA VAL A 39 -2.15 -1.60 12.76
C VAL A 39 -0.73 -1.18 13.17
N ARG A 40 -0.21 -0.14 12.53
CA ARG A 40 1.09 0.45 12.89
C ARG A 40 1.09 0.96 14.33
N MET A 41 0.01 1.64 14.73
CA MET A 41 -0.13 2.18 16.09
C MET A 41 -0.20 1.09 17.16
N LEU A 42 -0.89 -0.04 16.88
CA LEU A 42 -0.94 -1.18 17.81
C LEU A 42 0.42 -1.87 18.00
N PHE A 43 1.24 -1.95 16.96
CA PHE A 43 2.55 -2.61 17.04
C PHE A 43 3.67 -1.68 17.51
N ASP A 44 3.56 -0.37 17.26
CA ASP A 44 4.50 0.64 17.78
C ASP A 44 4.45 0.68 19.32
N ASP A 45 3.27 0.53 19.93
CA ASP A 45 3.10 0.50 21.39
C ASP A 45 3.76 -0.74 22.06
N GLU A 46 3.75 -1.90 21.40
CA GLU A 46 4.41 -3.11 21.90
C GLU A 46 5.94 -3.02 21.84
N LEU A 47 6.48 -2.40 20.79
CA LEU A 47 7.93 -2.20 20.63
C LEU A 47 8.49 -1.20 21.65
N ILE A 48 7.75 -0.12 21.95
CA ILE A 48 8.10 0.87 22.98
C ILE A 48 8.12 0.22 24.37
N LYS A 49 7.16 -0.66 24.66
CA LYS A 49 7.11 -1.39 25.94
C LYS A 49 8.29 -2.34 26.11
N LYS A 50 8.64 -3.11 25.08
CA LYS A 50 9.82 -4.00 25.12
C LYS A 50 11.14 -3.23 25.33
N ALA A 51 11.34 -2.14 24.59
CA ALA A 51 12.54 -1.32 24.74
C ALA A 51 12.67 -0.72 26.15
N SER A 52 11.55 -0.29 26.74
CA SER A 52 11.51 0.23 28.11
C SER A 52 11.82 -0.85 29.15
N ASP A 53 11.26 -2.04 29.00
CA ASP A 53 11.52 -3.17 29.91
C ASP A 53 12.99 -3.64 29.84
N ASP A 54 13.57 -3.71 28.63
CA ASP A 54 14.98 -4.07 28.44
C ASP A 54 15.93 -3.02 29.05
N VAL A 55 15.66 -1.71 28.89
CA VAL A 55 16.47 -0.63 29.49
C VAL A 55 16.40 -0.66 31.02
N ILE A 56 15.23 -0.94 31.59
CA ILE A 56 15.04 -1.07 33.05
C ILE A 56 15.79 -2.30 33.59
N GLN A 57 15.82 -3.41 32.85
CA GLN A 57 16.57 -4.62 33.22
C GLN A 57 18.08 -4.38 33.17
N ILE A 58 18.60 -3.69 32.14
CA ILE A 58 20.03 -3.39 31.99
C ILE A 58 20.51 -2.45 33.11
N THR A 59 19.71 -1.45 33.49
CA THR A 59 20.04 -0.50 34.56
C THR A 59 20.00 -1.14 35.95
N LYS A 60 19.11 -2.12 36.19
CA LYS A 60 19.08 -2.87 37.46
C LYS A 60 20.20 -3.92 37.56
N LYS A 61 20.66 -4.47 36.45
CA LYS A 61 21.69 -5.53 36.42
C LYS A 61 23.12 -5.01 36.59
N ASN A 62 23.38 -3.77 36.19
CA ASN A 62 24.64 -3.08 36.47
C ASN A 62 24.41 -1.98 37.51
N PRO A 63 24.45 -2.31 38.82
CA PRO A 63 24.58 -1.27 39.82
C PRO A 63 25.92 -0.57 39.54
N LYS A 64 25.84 0.71 39.19
CA LYS A 64 27.01 1.56 39.02
C LYS A 64 27.84 1.48 40.31
N PRO A 65 29.16 1.21 40.24
CA PRO A 65 30.01 1.15 41.42
C PRO A 65 30.06 2.48 42.17
#